data_AF-A0A6B2TN96-F1
#
_entry.id   AF-A0A6B2TN96-F1
#
_cell.length_a   1.000
_cell.length_b   1.000
_cell.length_c   1.000
_cell.angle_alpha   90.00
_cell.angle_beta   90.00
_cell.angle_gamma   90.00
#
_symmetry.space_group_name_H-M   'P 1'
#
loop_
_entity.id
_entity.type
_entity.pdbx_description
1 polymer ?
#
loop_
_entity_poly.entity_id
_entity_poly.type
_entity_poly.pdbx_seq_one_letter_code
_entity_poly.pdbx_strand_id
1 'polypeptide(L)'
;MNRSIGSPPHRSKATARPGAVREGGVSDFLQLDTGDAPRGGLADWLAGEIRDAIADGRLPAGGRLPATRTLAADLRVSRGVVTEAYRRLTEDGHVAGRGRGGTVVVAVPHAPTPAREASTRPRTAAGEGLFAGPSDDLGVFDAIRAAPARIDLSPGLPDLAAFPRAAWLRAERSVLAGLTPPDFGYGDPRG
;
A
#
# COMPACT_ATOMS: atom_id res chain seq x y z
N MET A 1 -20.75 -42.92 56.13
CA MET A 1 -21.78 -42.03 55.56
C MET A 1 -21.23 -40.62 55.44
N ASN A 2 -21.45 -39.97 54.28
CA ASN A 2 -21.42 -38.51 53.99
C ASN A 2 -20.19 -37.67 54.41
N ARG A 3 -19.41 -37.12 53.47
CA ARG A 3 -19.64 -35.96 52.56
C ARG A 3 -19.03 -34.65 53.11
N SER A 4 -18.07 -34.13 52.34
CA SER A 4 -17.98 -32.71 51.87
C SER A 4 -17.48 -31.68 52.93
N ILE A 5 -16.67 -30.62 52.68
CA ILE A 5 -16.33 -29.75 51.53
C ILE A 5 -15.00 -29.04 51.90
N GLY A 6 -14.16 -28.64 50.92
CA GLY A 6 -13.36 -27.41 51.05
C GLY A 6 -11.83 -27.52 50.94
N SER A 7 -11.34 -27.44 49.70
CA SER A 7 -9.97 -27.09 49.25
C SER A 7 -9.60 -25.61 49.58
N PRO A 8 -8.39 -25.06 49.26
CA PRO A 8 -6.99 -25.50 49.43
C PRO A 8 -6.10 -24.28 49.92
N PRO A 9 -4.87 -24.02 49.43
CA PRO A 9 -3.60 -24.62 49.85
C PRO A 9 -2.56 -23.62 50.38
N HIS A 10 -1.48 -24.23 50.85
CA HIS A 10 -0.18 -23.71 51.24
C HIS A 10 0.37 -22.51 50.44
N ARG A 11 0.87 -21.56 51.23
CA ARG A 11 1.76 -20.45 50.87
C ARG A 11 3.08 -20.97 50.27
N SER A 12 3.18 -20.97 48.96
CA SER A 12 4.46 -21.08 48.24
C SER A 12 5.23 -19.77 48.35
N LYS A 13 6.30 -19.73 49.15
CA LYS A 13 7.40 -18.78 48.94
C LYS A 13 8.41 -19.45 48.00
N ALA A 14 8.24 -19.21 46.71
CA ALA A 14 9.26 -19.46 45.71
C ALA A 14 9.56 -18.13 45.03
N THR A 15 10.73 -17.60 45.32
CA THR A 15 11.32 -16.43 44.65
C THR A 15 11.51 -16.76 43.17
N ALA A 16 10.57 -16.32 42.34
CA ALA A 16 10.65 -16.42 40.89
C ALA A 16 11.39 -15.21 40.32
N ARG A 17 12.44 -15.50 39.55
CA ARG A 17 13.29 -14.57 38.81
C ARG A 17 12.45 -13.62 37.93
N PRO A 18 12.85 -12.35 37.78
CA PRO A 18 12.26 -11.45 36.79
C PRO A 18 12.48 -12.00 35.38
N GLY A 19 11.46 -11.76 34.55
CA GLY A 19 11.14 -12.46 33.31
C GLY A 19 12.29 -12.62 32.34
N ALA A 20 12.36 -13.83 31.79
CA ALA A 20 13.12 -14.14 30.60
C ALA A 20 12.67 -13.21 29.46
N VAL A 21 13.56 -12.30 29.08
CA VAL A 21 13.54 -11.64 27.79
C VAL A 21 13.53 -12.77 26.75
N ARG A 22 12.40 -12.96 26.07
CA ARG A 22 12.41 -13.68 24.81
C ARG A 22 13.30 -12.85 23.90
N GLU A 23 14.42 -13.41 23.45
CA GLU A 23 15.28 -12.82 22.43
C GLU A 23 14.47 -12.74 21.13
N GLY A 24 13.65 -11.69 21.01
CA GLY A 24 12.96 -11.33 19.78
C GLY A 24 14.02 -10.98 18.74
N GLY A 25 14.08 -11.78 17.67
CA GLY A 25 14.97 -11.52 16.54
C GLY A 25 14.69 -10.14 15.93
N VAL A 26 15.57 -9.69 15.04
CA VAL A 26 15.44 -8.39 14.38
C VAL A 26 14.11 -8.26 13.62
N SER A 27 13.53 -9.38 13.18
CA SER A 27 12.19 -9.45 12.59
C SER A 27 11.05 -9.09 13.56
N ASP A 28 11.20 -9.42 14.86
CA ASP A 28 10.23 -9.08 15.91
C ASP A 28 10.24 -7.56 16.18
N PHE A 29 11.40 -6.92 16.04
CA PHE A 29 11.54 -5.47 16.10
C PHE A 29 10.85 -4.75 14.92
N LEU A 30 10.75 -5.41 13.76
CA LEU A 30 10.06 -4.88 12.58
C LEU A 30 8.61 -5.38 12.43
N GLN A 31 8.17 -6.33 13.28
CA GLN A 31 6.88 -7.05 13.18
C GLN A 31 6.59 -7.61 11.79
N LEU A 32 7.60 -8.10 11.10
CA LEU A 32 7.46 -8.60 9.73
C LEU A 32 7.05 -10.08 9.74
N ASP A 33 5.82 -10.39 9.33
CA ASP A 33 5.40 -11.76 9.06
C ASP A 33 5.46 -12.07 7.56
N THR A 34 6.46 -12.86 7.18
CA THR A 34 6.66 -13.32 5.80
C THR A 34 5.48 -14.14 5.25
N GLY A 35 4.55 -14.58 6.10
CA GLY A 35 3.31 -15.28 5.72
C GLY A 35 2.31 -14.43 4.93
N ASP A 36 2.37 -13.10 5.06
CA ASP A 36 1.47 -12.17 4.36
C ASP A 36 1.96 -11.77 2.96
N ALA A 37 3.13 -12.26 2.55
CA ALA A 37 3.75 -11.87 1.30
C ALA A 37 3.07 -12.52 0.06
N PRO A 38 2.74 -11.74 -0.99
CA PRO A 38 2.20 -12.26 -2.24
C PRO A 38 3.22 -13.13 -2.99
N ARG A 39 2.76 -14.20 -3.64
CA ARG A 39 3.60 -15.10 -4.44
C ARG A 39 4.18 -14.34 -5.63
N GLY A 40 5.50 -14.07 -5.59
CA GLY A 40 6.25 -13.40 -6.66
C GLY A 40 6.63 -11.94 -6.39
N GLY A 41 6.27 -11.36 -5.25
CA GLY A 41 6.51 -9.95 -4.91
C GLY A 41 7.22 -9.72 -3.58
N LEU A 42 8.00 -10.68 -3.08
CA LEU A 42 8.53 -10.65 -1.70
C LEU A 42 9.44 -9.44 -1.41
N ALA A 43 10.19 -8.98 -2.41
CA ALA A 43 11.04 -7.78 -2.26
C ALA A 43 10.21 -6.49 -2.26
N ASP A 44 9.10 -6.44 -3.01
CA ASP A 44 8.17 -5.29 -3.03
C ASP A 44 7.44 -5.19 -1.70
N TRP A 45 6.91 -6.31 -1.23
CA TRP A 45 6.26 -6.44 0.06
C TRP A 45 7.18 -6.02 1.21
N LEU A 46 8.41 -6.56 1.26
CA LEU A 46 9.37 -6.21 2.31
C LEU A 46 9.75 -4.72 2.28
N ALA A 47 9.87 -4.11 1.09
CA ALA A 47 10.12 -2.69 0.97
C ALA A 47 8.92 -1.84 1.41
N GLY A 48 7.68 -2.32 1.20
CA GLY A 48 6.45 -1.70 1.71
C GLY A 48 6.41 -1.68 3.23
N GLU A 49 6.55 -2.84 3.86
CA GLU A 49 6.50 -2.96 5.33
C GLU A 49 7.58 -2.13 6.03
N ILE A 50 8.79 -2.06 5.47
CA ILE A 50 9.86 -1.21 6.02
C ILE A 50 9.52 0.28 5.87
N ARG A 51 8.86 0.70 4.78
CA ARG A 51 8.39 2.08 4.61
C ARG A 51 7.31 2.43 5.63
N ASP A 52 6.35 1.53 5.84
CA ASP A 52 5.28 1.73 6.82
C ASP A 52 5.85 1.80 8.24
N ALA A 53 6.82 0.95 8.59
CA ALA A 53 7.53 1.03 9.85
C ALA A 53 8.31 2.35 10.06
N ILE A 54 8.84 2.94 8.98
CA ILE A 54 9.48 4.27 9.03
C ILE A 54 8.42 5.36 9.22
N ALA A 55 7.30 5.29 8.50
CA ALA A 55 6.20 6.26 8.59
C ALA A 55 5.51 6.26 9.96
N ASP A 56 5.32 5.08 10.55
CA ASP A 56 4.79 4.86 11.90
C ASP A 56 5.76 5.32 13.01
N GLY A 57 7.01 5.65 12.65
CA GLY A 57 8.06 6.01 13.61
C GLY A 57 8.65 4.83 14.39
N ARG A 58 8.27 3.59 14.07
CA ARG A 58 8.88 2.36 14.63
C ARG A 58 10.36 2.25 14.23
N LEU A 59 10.68 2.69 13.03
CA LEU A 59 12.06 2.90 12.55
C LEU A 59 12.36 4.40 12.50
N PRO A 60 12.99 4.97 13.54
CA PRO A 60 13.24 6.40 13.60
C PRO A 60 14.22 6.84 12.50
N ALA A 61 14.03 8.07 12.00
CA ALA A 61 15.00 8.74 11.14
C ALA A 61 16.38 8.79 11.81
N GLY A 62 17.44 8.48 11.07
CA GLY A 62 18.80 8.28 11.59
C GLY A 62 19.06 6.90 12.22
N GLY A 63 18.02 6.08 12.38
CA GLY A 63 18.12 4.69 12.81
C GLY A 63 18.92 3.84 11.81
N ARG A 64 19.58 2.79 12.31
CA ARG A 64 20.34 1.87 11.47
C ARG A 64 19.46 0.69 11.07
N LEU A 65 19.40 0.40 9.78
CA LEU A 65 18.82 -0.85 9.33
C LEU A 65 19.76 -2.02 9.64
N PRO A 66 19.19 -3.19 9.92
CA PRO A 66 19.95 -4.41 10.12
C PRO A 66 20.77 -4.78 8.89
N ALA A 67 21.87 -5.51 9.10
CA ALA A 67 22.65 -6.05 8.00
C ALA A 67 21.81 -7.03 7.18
N THR A 68 21.92 -6.98 5.86
CA THR A 68 21.17 -7.82 4.90
C THR A 68 21.21 -9.31 5.25
N ARG A 69 22.36 -9.80 5.76
CA ARG A 69 22.53 -11.21 6.15
C ARG A 69 21.70 -11.59 7.38
N THR A 70 21.67 -10.72 8.38
CA THR A 70 20.93 -10.95 9.63
C THR A 70 19.43 -10.91 9.36
N LEU A 71 18.96 -9.90 8.63
CA LEU A 71 17.54 -9.78 8.32
C LEU A 71 17.04 -10.93 7.43
N ALA A 72 17.85 -11.39 6.47
CA ALA A 72 17.50 -12.55 5.65
C ALA A 72 17.41 -13.84 6.47
N ALA A 73 18.32 -14.04 7.44
CA ALA A 73 18.28 -15.20 8.32
C ALA A 73 17.04 -15.19 9.23
N ASP A 74 16.74 -14.04 9.82
CA ASP A 74 15.62 -13.89 10.75
C ASP A 74 14.26 -14.02 10.04
N LEU A 75 14.13 -13.50 8.81
CA LEU A 75 12.93 -13.66 7.97
C LEU A 75 12.89 -14.99 7.20
N ARG A 76 13.96 -15.79 7.25
CA ARG A 76 14.13 -17.03 6.46
C ARG A 76 13.91 -16.85 4.95
N VAL A 77 14.30 -15.69 4.43
CA VAL A 77 14.22 -15.35 2.99
C VAL A 77 15.59 -15.39 2.33
N SER A 78 15.62 -15.39 0.99
CA SER A 78 16.90 -15.29 0.28
C SER A 78 17.55 -13.91 0.50
N ARG A 79 18.88 -13.87 0.57
CA ARG A 79 19.62 -12.61 0.68
C ARG A 79 19.34 -11.66 -0.49
N GLY A 80 19.05 -12.19 -1.68
CA GLY A 80 18.72 -11.41 -2.86
C GLY A 80 17.47 -10.56 -2.65
N VAL A 81 16.44 -11.11 -1.99
CA VAL A 81 15.19 -10.41 -1.69
C VAL A 81 15.43 -9.20 -0.78
N VAL A 82 16.21 -9.37 0.30
CA VAL A 82 16.51 -8.26 1.23
C VAL A 82 17.40 -7.21 0.55
N THR A 83 18.35 -7.65 -0.29
CA THR A 83 19.20 -6.74 -1.06
C THR A 83 18.36 -5.88 -2.00
N GLU A 84 17.42 -6.51 -2.70
CA GLU A 84 16.52 -5.85 -3.64
C GLU A 84 15.56 -4.88 -2.94
N ALA A 85 14.99 -5.27 -1.79
CA ALA A 85 14.17 -4.38 -0.97
C ALA A 85 14.96 -3.14 -0.49
N TYR A 86 16.19 -3.32 -0.01
CA TYR A 86 17.06 -2.21 0.41
C TYR A 86 17.48 -1.32 -0.77
N ARG A 87 17.67 -1.89 -1.97
CA ARG A 87 17.97 -1.14 -3.19
C ARG A 87 16.82 -0.18 -3.53
N ARG A 88 15.59 -0.68 -3.57
CA ARG A 88 14.38 0.12 -3.83
C ARG A 88 14.18 1.22 -2.80
N LEU A 89 14.32 0.89 -1.51
CA LEU A 89 14.29 1.87 -0.42
C LEU A 89 15.35 2.99 -0.55
N THR A 90 16.49 2.69 -1.17
CA THR A 90 17.54 3.68 -1.46
C THR A 90 17.17 4.54 -2.66
N GLU A 91 16.60 3.94 -3.70
CA GLU A 91 16.11 4.64 -4.90
C GLU A 91 14.96 5.61 -4.57
N ASP A 92 14.06 5.19 -3.68
CA ASP A 92 12.93 5.99 -3.18
C ASP A 92 13.36 7.04 -2.14
N GLY A 93 14.64 7.05 -1.71
CA GLY A 93 15.18 8.05 -0.79
C GLY A 93 14.82 7.85 0.69
N HIS A 94 14.26 6.70 1.07
CA HIS A 94 13.92 6.39 2.46
C HIS A 94 15.14 6.04 3.30
N VAL A 95 16.19 5.52 2.68
CA VAL A 95 17.38 4.99 3.35
C VAL A 95 18.62 5.34 2.53
N ALA A 96 19.76 5.60 3.18
CA ALA A 96 21.02 5.82 2.47
C ALA A 96 22.09 4.81 2.91
N GLY A 97 22.82 4.29 1.93
CA GLY A 97 23.99 3.45 2.19
C GLY A 97 25.17 4.31 2.63
N ARG A 98 25.70 4.07 3.83
CA ARG A 98 26.92 4.74 4.32
C ARG A 98 28.14 3.81 4.16
N GLY A 99 28.38 3.29 2.95
CA GLY A 99 29.54 2.42 2.66
C GLY A 99 29.72 1.28 3.69
N ARG A 100 30.91 1.14 4.29
CA ARG A 100 31.20 0.13 5.34
C ARG A 100 30.40 0.32 6.64
N GLY A 101 29.66 1.42 6.79
CA GLY A 101 28.94 1.80 8.00
C GLY A 101 27.49 1.30 8.12
N GLY A 102 26.96 0.61 7.09
CA GLY A 102 25.58 0.12 7.06
C GLY A 102 24.59 1.10 6.42
N THR A 103 23.32 0.69 6.33
CA THR A 103 22.22 1.49 5.75
C THR A 103 21.52 2.27 6.86
N VAL A 104 21.39 3.58 6.70
CA VAL A 104 20.76 4.47 7.70
C VAL A 104 19.46 5.02 7.14
N VAL A 105 18.40 5.00 7.95
CA VAL A 105 17.10 5.59 7.59
C VAL A 105 17.31 7.09 7.46
N VAL A 106 17.11 7.64 6.26
CA VAL A 106 17.28 9.08 6.00
C VAL A 106 15.96 9.81 6.13
N ALA A 107 14.83 9.10 5.98
CA ALA A 107 13.46 9.57 6.12
C ALA A 107 13.28 11.06 5.75
N VAL A 108 12.99 11.33 4.47
CA VAL A 108 12.27 12.54 4.12
C VAL A 108 10.90 12.41 4.80
N PRO A 109 10.53 13.32 5.74
CA PRO A 109 9.27 13.20 6.43
C PRO A 109 8.14 13.25 5.41
N HIS A 110 7.39 12.17 5.25
CA HIS A 110 5.97 12.34 4.94
C HIS A 110 5.36 12.77 6.26
N ALA A 111 5.16 14.08 6.43
CA ALA A 111 4.60 14.60 7.67
C ALA A 111 3.24 13.91 7.91
N PRO A 112 3.04 13.21 9.04
CA PRO A 112 1.69 12.89 9.47
C PRO A 112 1.02 14.24 9.68
N THR A 113 -0.07 14.50 8.95
CA THR A 113 -0.82 15.73 9.09
C THR A 113 -1.23 15.83 10.56
N PRO A 114 -0.78 16.85 11.32
CA PRO A 114 -1.23 17.00 12.70
C PRO A 114 -2.74 17.21 12.65
N ALA A 115 -3.45 16.54 13.57
CA ALA A 115 -4.87 16.74 13.80
C ALA A 115 -5.12 18.24 13.99
N ARG A 116 -5.49 18.93 12.90
CA ARG A 116 -5.70 20.36 12.90
C ARG A 116 -7.12 20.58 13.39
N GLU A 117 -7.19 21.03 14.63
CA GLU A 117 -8.38 21.58 15.27
C GLU A 117 -9.20 22.43 14.29
N ALA A 118 -10.47 22.05 14.19
CA ALA A 118 -11.64 22.85 13.83
C ALA A 118 -11.36 24.14 13.03
N SER A 119 -11.17 24.00 11.72
CA SER A 119 -11.49 25.08 10.78
C SER A 119 -12.80 24.73 10.09
N THR A 120 -13.86 25.43 10.49
CA THR A 120 -15.28 25.30 10.08
C THR A 120 -15.54 25.71 8.63
N ARG A 121 -14.68 25.30 7.70
CA ARG A 121 -14.98 25.33 6.27
C ARG A 121 -15.44 23.92 5.90
N PRO A 122 -16.53 23.74 5.15
CA PRO A 122 -16.85 22.44 4.59
C PRO A 122 -15.73 22.08 3.61
N ARG A 123 -14.67 21.45 4.11
CA ARG A 123 -13.72 20.72 3.29
C ARG A 123 -14.53 19.57 2.75
N THR A 124 -14.85 19.63 1.46
CA THR A 124 -15.38 18.49 0.72
C THR A 124 -14.43 17.32 0.94
N ALA A 125 -14.83 16.37 1.78
CA ALA A 125 -14.10 15.17 2.16
C ALA A 125 -13.85 14.21 0.99
N ALA A 126 -14.09 14.63 -0.26
CA ALA A 126 -13.95 13.81 -1.45
C ALA A 126 -12.48 13.59 -1.88
N GLY A 127 -11.53 14.41 -1.41
CA GLY A 127 -10.12 14.33 -1.84
C GLY A 127 -9.18 13.59 -0.88
N GLU A 128 -9.53 13.51 0.42
CA GLU A 128 -8.57 13.04 1.44
C GLU A 128 -8.30 11.54 1.40
N GLY A 129 -9.18 10.74 0.77
CA GLY A 129 -8.99 9.29 0.60
C GLY A 129 -8.50 8.86 -0.78
N LEU A 130 -8.41 9.77 -1.74
CA LEU A 130 -8.20 9.43 -3.15
C LEU A 130 -6.73 9.13 -3.48
N PHE A 131 -5.81 9.66 -2.68
CA PHE A 131 -4.36 9.51 -2.84
C PHE A 131 -3.66 8.90 -1.61
N ALA A 132 -4.42 8.48 -0.59
CA ALA A 132 -3.89 8.11 0.73
C ALA A 132 -3.81 6.59 0.99
N GLY A 133 -4.17 5.75 0.01
CA GLY A 133 -4.13 4.29 0.14
C GLY A 133 -3.42 3.62 -1.03
N PRO A 134 -3.09 2.32 -0.93
CA PRO A 134 -2.53 1.54 -2.03
C PRO A 134 -3.60 1.37 -3.11
N SER A 135 -3.68 2.34 -4.01
CA SER A 135 -4.52 2.25 -5.19
C SER A 135 -3.81 1.39 -6.22
N ASP A 136 -4.47 0.33 -6.67
CA ASP A 136 -4.13 -0.26 -7.96
C ASP A 136 -4.21 0.88 -9.00
N ASP A 137 -3.13 1.13 -9.74
CA ASP A 137 -2.92 2.37 -10.53
C ASP A 137 -4.08 2.65 -11.51
N LEU A 138 -4.78 1.60 -11.95
CA LEU A 138 -5.94 1.71 -12.84
C LEU A 138 -7.20 2.26 -12.14
N GLY A 139 -7.41 1.91 -10.86
CA GLY A 139 -8.61 2.30 -10.11
C GLY A 139 -8.61 3.75 -9.66
N VAL A 140 -7.43 4.35 -9.47
CA VAL A 140 -7.31 5.75 -9.06
C VAL A 140 -7.86 6.71 -10.12
N PHE A 141 -7.60 6.44 -11.41
CA PHE A 141 -8.11 7.31 -12.47
C PHE A 141 -9.63 7.28 -12.60
N ASP A 142 -10.26 6.13 -12.43
CA ASP A 142 -11.72 6.02 -12.40
C ASP A 142 -12.31 6.72 -11.17
N ALA A 143 -11.66 6.60 -10.01
CA ALA A 143 -12.08 7.30 -8.79
C ALA A 143 -11.94 8.83 -8.92
N ILE A 144 -10.86 9.33 -9.54
CA ILE A 144 -10.67 10.75 -9.83
C ILE A 144 -11.78 11.24 -10.76
N ARG A 145 -12.06 10.51 -11.85
CA ARG A 145 -13.11 10.88 -12.83
C ARG A 145 -14.52 10.84 -12.26
N ALA A 146 -14.79 9.97 -11.27
CA ALA A 146 -16.09 9.90 -10.61
C ALA A 146 -16.31 11.02 -9.57
N ALA A 147 -15.24 11.68 -9.12
CA ALA A 147 -15.35 12.75 -8.14
C ALA A 147 -16.00 14.01 -8.76
N PRO A 148 -16.95 14.65 -8.07
CA PRO A 148 -17.57 15.88 -8.58
C PRO A 148 -16.53 17.01 -8.65
N ALA A 149 -16.23 17.45 -9.87
CA ALA A 149 -15.30 18.53 -10.15
C ALA A 149 -16.02 19.71 -10.83
N ARG A 150 -15.68 20.95 -10.43
CA ARG A 150 -16.13 22.15 -11.13
C ARG A 150 -15.37 22.34 -12.46
N ILE A 151 -14.12 21.92 -12.50
CA ILE A 151 -13.25 21.91 -13.69
C ILE A 151 -12.55 20.56 -13.69
N ASP A 152 -12.81 19.75 -14.71
CA ASP A 152 -12.18 18.44 -14.90
C ASP A 152 -10.95 18.59 -15.80
N LEU A 153 -9.78 18.23 -15.28
CA LEU A 153 -8.50 18.26 -15.98
C LEU A 153 -7.96 16.83 -16.23
N SER A 154 -8.81 15.82 -16.10
CA SER A 154 -8.42 14.42 -16.27
C SER A 154 -7.97 14.16 -17.72
N PRO A 155 -6.80 13.51 -17.91
CA PRO A 155 -6.32 13.20 -19.25
C PRO A 155 -7.19 12.11 -19.90
N GLY A 156 -7.31 12.14 -21.23
CA GLY A 156 -7.93 11.08 -22.01
C GLY A 156 -9.46 11.12 -22.12
N LEU A 157 -10.13 12.09 -21.48
CA LEU A 157 -11.56 12.33 -21.70
C LEU A 157 -11.76 13.56 -22.60
N PRO A 158 -12.31 13.42 -23.82
CA PRO A 158 -12.76 14.58 -24.59
C PRO A 158 -13.98 15.22 -23.92
N ASP A 159 -14.31 16.45 -24.29
CA ASP A 159 -15.53 17.11 -23.83
C ASP A 159 -16.77 16.33 -24.28
N LEU A 160 -17.37 15.58 -23.36
CA LEU A 160 -18.56 14.77 -23.62
C LEU A 160 -19.80 15.62 -23.89
N ALA A 161 -19.85 16.86 -23.39
CA ALA A 161 -20.95 17.78 -23.65
C ALA A 161 -20.93 18.28 -25.10
N ALA A 162 -19.75 18.32 -25.73
CA ALA A 162 -19.58 18.71 -27.12
C ALA A 162 -19.93 17.60 -28.14
N PHE A 163 -20.27 16.39 -27.70
CA PHE A 163 -20.56 15.28 -28.61
C PHE A 163 -21.78 15.61 -29.52
N PRO A 164 -21.65 15.53 -30.86
CA PRO A 164 -22.65 16.03 -31.80
C PRO A 164 -23.78 15.02 -32.05
N ARG A 165 -24.57 14.74 -31.00
CA ARG A 165 -25.65 13.72 -30.99
C ARG A 165 -26.55 13.77 -32.23
N ALA A 166 -26.99 14.96 -32.64
CA ALA A 166 -27.89 15.12 -33.78
C ALA A 166 -27.23 14.80 -35.13
N ALA A 167 -25.97 15.18 -35.32
CA ALA A 167 -25.24 14.88 -36.54
C ALA A 167 -24.93 13.38 -36.63
N TRP A 168 -24.57 12.75 -35.51
CA TRP A 168 -24.33 11.32 -35.43
C TRP A 168 -25.57 10.50 -35.78
N LEU A 169 -26.73 10.80 -35.18
CA LEU A 169 -28.00 10.15 -35.49
C LEU A 169 -28.41 10.32 -36.96
N ARG A 170 -28.11 11.48 -37.56
CA ARG A 170 -28.36 11.71 -38.99
C ARG A 170 -27.48 10.81 -39.85
N ALA A 171 -26.19 10.72 -39.54
CA ALA A 171 -25.25 9.88 -40.26
C ALA A 171 -25.65 8.40 -40.16
N GLU A 172 -25.96 7.92 -38.96
CA GLU A 172 -26.42 6.55 -38.71
C GLU A 172 -27.67 6.21 -39.52
N ARG A 173 -28.72 7.06 -39.46
CA ARG A 173 -29.94 6.87 -40.26
C ARG A 173 -29.67 6.88 -41.76
N SER A 174 -28.77 7.75 -42.21
CA SER A 174 -28.40 7.84 -43.63
C SER A 174 -27.73 6.56 -44.12
N VAL A 175 -26.86 5.96 -43.31
CA VAL A 175 -26.21 4.68 -43.64
C VAL A 175 -27.24 3.57 -43.66
N LEU A 176 -28.03 3.42 -42.60
CA LEU A 176 -29.04 2.36 -42.48
C LEU A 176 -30.08 2.40 -43.60
N ALA A 177 -30.43 3.58 -44.11
CA ALA A 177 -31.35 3.73 -45.24
C ALA A 177 -30.81 3.16 -46.56
N GLY A 178 -29.48 3.01 -46.69
CA GLY A 178 -28.81 2.51 -47.89
C GLY A 178 -28.27 1.08 -47.78
N LEU A 179 -28.31 0.45 -46.60
CA LEU A 179 -27.80 -0.91 -46.42
C LEU A 179 -28.73 -1.96 -47.01
N THR A 180 -28.13 -3.01 -47.57
CA THR A 180 -28.80 -4.21 -48.07
C THR A 180 -28.58 -5.39 -47.11
N PRO A 181 -29.38 -6.47 -47.18
CA PRO A 181 -29.24 -7.61 -46.26
C PRO A 181 -27.82 -8.21 -46.13
N PRO A 182 -27.00 -8.31 -47.19
CA PRO A 182 -25.61 -8.77 -47.08
C PRO A 182 -24.69 -7.84 -46.26
N ASP A 183 -24.96 -6.53 -46.24
CA ASP A 183 -24.10 -5.53 -45.57
C ASP A 183 -24.16 -5.64 -44.03
N PHE A 184 -25.14 -6.35 -43.50
CA PHE A 184 -25.22 -6.69 -42.07
C PHE A 184 -24.35 -7.90 -41.69
N GLY A 185 -23.71 -8.54 -42.66
CA GLY A 185 -22.74 -9.60 -42.44
C GLY A 185 -21.38 -9.08 -41.98
N TYR A 186 -20.38 -9.95 -42.03
CA TYR A 186 -19.00 -9.54 -41.75
C TYR A 186 -18.47 -8.69 -42.91
N GLY A 187 -18.04 -7.46 -42.61
CA GLY A 187 -17.41 -6.56 -43.58
C GLY A 187 -15.94 -6.90 -43.88
N ASP A 188 -15.23 -5.97 -44.50
CA ASP A 188 -13.77 -6.09 -44.68
C ASP A 188 -13.09 -6.22 -43.30
N PRO A 189 -12.23 -7.22 -43.08
CA PRO A 189 -11.49 -7.36 -41.82
C PRO A 189 -10.54 -6.18 -41.51
N ARG A 190 -10.31 -5.27 -42.45
CA ARG A 190 -9.51 -4.05 -42.25
C ARG A 190 -10.34 -2.85 -41.77
N GLY A 191 -11.66 -2.99 -41.71
CA GLY A 191 -12.59 -1.89 -41.44
C GLY A 191 -12.97 -1.14 -42.70
#